data_AF-A0A293MT59-F1
#
_entry.id   AF-A0A293MT59-F1
#
_cell.length_a   1.000
_cell.length_b   1.000
_cell.length_c   1.000
_cell.angle_alpha   90.00
_cell.angle_beta   90.00
_cell.angle_gamma   90.00
#
_symmetry.space_group_name_H-M   'P 1'
#
loop_
_entity.id
_entity.type
_entity.pdbx_description
1 polymer ?
#
loop_
_entity_poly.entity_id
_entity_poly.type
_entity_poly.pdbx_seq_one_letter_code
_entity_poly.pdbx_strand_id
1 'polypeptide(L)'
;METTIGNGNSSLLRFIVPTSNLEYVRNIAANRLATSGSEWCDIFAKHNSGTYNNQWMVLDYKKFRPGRQLEDNLLWALEQLPGYVQSADVTDVLRGQSYWPSYNTPYFEKIFNLSGGPEAVAKFGDWFSYNMTPRARIFRRDHHKVQDMNSMRKLMRYNNYTKDPLSACNCTPPYSAENAISARSDLNPADGVYPFASLGHRAHGSTDMKLTNSSLFTRLEFVAVGGPTYESVPPFQWSTSGFKDKHQTNIKDSLTSGNSPLSFTIGNTKGNKRNHFPLVAVHNNYFCFANNAPAFLVARVVTL
;
A
#
# COMPACT_ATOMS: atom_id res chain seq x y z
N MET A 1 -5.38 4.55 5.05
CA MET A 1 -4.35 3.61 4.52
C MET A 1 -3.50 4.36 3.52
N GLU A 2 -2.29 3.92 3.20
CA GLU A 2 -1.39 4.71 2.36
C GLU A 2 -0.41 3.88 1.53
N THR A 3 0.10 4.43 0.42
CA THR A 3 1.40 3.99 -0.15
C THR A 3 2.37 5.15 -0.22
N THR A 4 3.65 4.89 0.07
CA THR A 4 4.70 5.91 -0.05
C THR A 4 4.98 6.29 -1.49
N ILE A 5 4.92 7.59 -1.81
CA ILE A 5 5.17 8.13 -3.16
C ILE A 5 6.60 8.66 -3.33
N GLY A 6 7.31 8.91 -2.23
CA GLY A 6 8.70 9.38 -2.27
C GLY A 6 8.85 10.83 -2.72
N ASN A 7 10.09 11.24 -2.97
CA ASN A 7 10.44 12.56 -3.53
C ASN A 7 11.78 12.45 -4.28
N GLY A 8 11.75 12.54 -5.61
CA GLY A 8 12.94 12.59 -6.48
C GLY A 8 13.52 13.99 -6.65
N ASN A 9 12.82 15.04 -6.21
CA ASN A 9 13.25 16.42 -6.34
C ASN A 9 13.96 16.93 -5.07
N SER A 10 15.30 16.96 -5.10
CA SER A 10 16.12 17.39 -3.97
C SER A 10 15.91 18.85 -3.57
N SER A 11 15.42 19.71 -4.48
CA SER A 11 15.16 21.12 -4.17
C SER A 11 14.05 21.31 -3.13
N LEU A 12 13.17 20.32 -2.95
CA LEU A 12 12.11 20.37 -1.94
C LEU A 12 12.62 20.11 -0.52
N LEU A 13 13.81 19.51 -0.36
CA LEU A 13 14.34 19.17 0.96
C LEU A 13 14.53 20.39 1.88
N ARG A 14 14.66 21.59 1.30
CA ARG A 14 14.71 22.86 2.06
C ARG A 14 13.45 23.16 2.89
N PHE A 15 12.33 22.50 2.60
CA PHE A 15 11.08 22.65 3.36
C PHE A 15 10.98 21.70 4.56
N ILE A 16 11.97 20.82 4.75
CA ILE A 16 12.05 19.94 5.92
C ILE A 16 12.74 20.70 7.05
N VAL A 17 11.96 21.13 8.04
CA VAL A 17 12.43 21.98 9.15
C VAL A 17 12.06 21.38 10.51
N PRO A 18 12.85 21.63 11.58
CA PRO A 18 12.62 21.03 12.90
C PRO A 18 11.35 21.51 13.62
N THR A 19 10.75 22.62 13.18
CA THR A 19 9.50 23.18 13.72
C THR A 19 8.23 22.58 13.08
N SER A 20 8.38 21.52 12.28
CA SER A 20 7.28 20.74 11.71
C SER A 20 6.92 19.54 12.59
N ASN A 21 5.78 18.89 12.31
CA ASN A 21 5.38 17.66 13.00
C ASN A 21 5.64 16.44 12.12
N LEU A 22 6.40 15.47 12.63
CA LEU A 22 6.66 14.22 11.94
C LEU A 22 5.36 13.53 11.55
N GLU A 23 5.39 12.87 10.39
CA GLU A 23 4.22 12.27 9.75
C GLU A 23 3.41 11.38 10.69
N TYR A 24 4.08 10.51 11.46
CA TYR A 24 3.39 9.58 12.36
C TYR A 24 2.55 10.30 13.44
N VAL A 25 3.00 11.48 13.92
CA VAL A 25 2.26 12.28 14.90
C VAL A 25 1.00 12.85 14.25
N ARG A 26 1.14 13.41 13.04
CA ARG A 26 0.03 13.99 12.28
C ARG A 26 -1.01 12.93 11.91
N ASN A 27 -0.54 11.77 11.49
CA ASN A 27 -1.35 10.59 11.20
C ASN A 27 -2.17 10.14 12.42
N ILE A 28 -1.54 10.01 13.59
CA ILE A 28 -2.24 9.66 14.84
C ILE A 28 -3.29 10.72 15.22
N ALA A 29 -2.94 12.01 15.10
CA ALA A 29 -3.87 13.10 15.41
C ALA A 29 -5.08 13.11 14.45
N ALA A 30 -4.84 13.02 13.14
CA ALA A 30 -5.88 12.96 12.12
C ALA A 30 -6.81 11.76 12.34
N ASN A 31 -6.24 10.58 12.60
CA ASN A 31 -7.02 9.41 12.97
C ASN A 31 -7.90 9.69 14.18
N ARG A 32 -7.37 10.20 15.31
CA ARG A 32 -8.16 10.34 16.55
C ARG A 32 -9.25 11.42 16.52
N LEU A 33 -9.07 12.45 15.70
CA LEU A 33 -9.88 13.66 15.74
C LEU A 33 -10.90 13.74 14.60
N ALA A 34 -10.57 13.22 13.43
CA ALA A 34 -11.44 13.35 12.26
C ALA A 34 -12.76 12.60 12.45
N THR A 35 -13.82 13.12 11.82
CA THR A 35 -15.14 12.49 11.72
C THR A 35 -15.55 12.24 10.27
N SER A 36 -14.78 12.76 9.31
CA SER A 36 -15.00 12.59 7.86
C SER A 36 -13.67 12.48 7.11
N GLY A 37 -13.73 12.09 5.83
CA GLY A 37 -12.55 12.01 4.96
C GLY A 37 -11.87 13.37 4.75
N SER A 38 -12.65 14.42 4.48
CA SER A 38 -12.14 15.78 4.30
C SER A 38 -11.47 16.31 5.57
N GLU A 39 -12.11 16.13 6.72
CA GLU A 39 -11.57 16.58 8.01
C GLU A 39 -10.27 15.84 8.36
N TRP A 40 -10.17 14.55 8.04
CA TRP A 40 -8.92 13.80 8.19
C TRP A 40 -7.80 14.44 7.36
N CYS A 41 -8.08 14.78 6.10
CA CYS A 41 -7.13 15.46 5.22
C CYS A 41 -6.72 16.83 5.77
N ASP A 42 -7.66 17.64 6.23
CA ASP A 42 -7.42 18.97 6.80
C ASP A 42 -6.55 18.92 8.06
N ILE A 43 -6.80 17.95 8.95
CA ILE A 43 -6.02 17.78 10.18
C ILE A 43 -4.62 17.27 9.84
N PHE A 44 -4.50 16.27 8.95
CA PHE A 44 -3.22 15.67 8.58
C PHE A 44 -2.27 16.66 7.88
N ALA A 45 -2.82 17.59 7.08
CA ALA A 45 -2.05 18.58 6.33
C ALA A 45 -1.35 19.62 7.23
N LYS A 46 -1.82 19.82 8.47
CA LYS A 46 -1.25 20.81 9.40
C LYS A 46 0.18 20.42 9.80
N HIS A 47 1.08 21.41 9.81
CA HIS A 47 2.48 21.23 10.18
C HIS A 47 3.21 20.13 9.39
N ASN A 48 2.88 20.00 8.09
CA ASN A 48 3.53 19.07 7.17
C ASN A 48 5.06 19.08 7.31
N SER A 49 5.64 17.92 7.59
CA SER A 49 7.08 17.72 7.74
C SER A 49 7.84 17.49 6.43
N GLY A 50 7.16 17.13 5.34
CA GLY A 50 7.82 16.66 4.13
C GLY A 50 8.55 15.33 4.28
N THR A 51 8.29 14.60 5.36
CA THR A 51 8.86 13.28 5.65
C THR A 51 7.78 12.22 5.57
N TYR A 52 8.17 11.00 5.19
CA TYR A 52 7.26 9.89 4.88
C TYR A 52 6.13 10.31 3.91
N ASN A 53 6.54 10.74 2.73
CA ASN A 53 5.65 11.31 1.71
C ASN A 53 4.81 10.20 1.07
N ASN A 54 3.50 10.22 1.34
CA ASN A 54 2.57 9.15 1.01
C ASN A 54 1.36 9.67 0.21
N GLN A 55 0.72 8.77 -0.53
CA GLN A 55 -0.68 8.88 -0.94
C GLN A 55 -1.55 8.19 0.11
N TRP A 56 -2.27 8.99 0.89
CA TRP A 56 -3.28 8.57 1.85
C TRP A 56 -4.64 8.38 1.17
N MET A 57 -5.32 7.30 1.55
CA MET A 57 -6.69 6.98 1.17
C MET A 57 -7.53 6.87 2.44
N VAL A 58 -8.59 7.69 2.51
CA VAL A 58 -9.52 7.77 3.64
C VAL A 58 -10.91 7.40 3.15
N LEU A 59 -11.31 6.17 3.44
CA LEU A 59 -12.62 5.62 3.06
C LEU A 59 -13.60 5.77 4.23
N ASP A 60 -14.68 6.51 4.03
CA ASP A 60 -15.71 6.73 5.05
C ASP A 60 -16.85 5.71 4.92
N TYR A 61 -16.76 4.59 5.63
CA TYR A 61 -17.82 3.57 5.63
C TYR A 61 -19.18 4.08 6.11
N LYS A 62 -19.27 5.22 6.83
CA LYS A 62 -20.56 5.82 7.20
C LYS A 62 -21.38 6.25 5.98
N LYS A 63 -20.70 6.53 4.87
CA LYS A 63 -21.30 6.91 3.57
C LYS A 63 -21.52 5.72 2.64
N PHE A 64 -21.05 4.52 3.00
CA PHE A 64 -21.21 3.35 2.15
C PHE A 64 -22.50 2.58 2.48
N ARG A 65 -23.37 2.42 1.47
CA ARG A 65 -24.58 1.60 1.56
C ARG A 65 -24.55 0.51 0.50
N PRO A 66 -24.50 -0.79 0.87
CA PRO A 66 -24.55 -1.89 -0.11
C PRO A 66 -25.74 -1.76 -1.07
N GLY A 67 -25.51 -2.05 -2.35
CA GLY A 67 -26.54 -1.95 -3.40
C GLY A 67 -26.94 -0.53 -3.81
N ARG A 68 -26.36 0.52 -3.21
CA ARG A 68 -26.61 1.93 -3.61
C ARG A 68 -25.44 2.50 -4.40
N GLN A 69 -25.69 3.61 -5.09
CA GLN A 69 -24.65 4.40 -5.74
C GLN A 69 -23.71 4.98 -4.67
N LEU A 70 -22.43 5.12 -5.01
CA LEU A 70 -21.44 5.72 -4.12
C LEU A 70 -21.67 7.24 -4.05
N GLU A 71 -21.96 7.76 -2.86
CA GLU A 71 -22.19 9.19 -2.63
C GLU A 71 -20.87 9.94 -2.44
N ASP A 72 -20.81 11.20 -2.85
CA ASP A 72 -19.65 12.08 -2.68
C ASP A 72 -19.13 12.08 -1.24
N ASN A 73 -17.84 12.30 -1.10
CA ASN A 73 -17.03 12.23 0.10
C ASN A 73 -16.91 10.82 0.70
N LEU A 74 -17.22 9.77 -0.06
CA LEU A 74 -16.99 8.39 0.35
C LEU A 74 -15.49 8.09 0.42
N LEU A 75 -14.71 8.50 -0.57
CA LEU A 75 -13.27 8.27 -0.63
C LEU A 75 -12.53 9.58 -0.85
N TRP A 76 -11.69 9.95 0.11
CA TRP A 76 -10.73 11.04 0.00
C TRP A 76 -9.33 10.52 -0.25
N ALA A 77 -8.61 11.18 -1.16
CA ALA A 77 -7.19 10.96 -1.38
C ALA A 77 -6.41 12.22 -0.95
N LEU A 78 -5.26 12.02 -0.29
CA LEU A 78 -4.31 13.08 0.06
C LEU A 78 -2.90 12.66 -0.31
N GLU A 79 -2.14 13.54 -0.96
CA GLU A 79 -0.73 13.33 -1.27
C GLU A 79 0.10 14.46 -0.67
N GLN A 80 1.28 14.11 -0.18
CA GLN A 80 2.19 15.03 0.50
C GLN A 80 3.59 15.00 -0.13
N LEU A 81 4.20 16.17 -0.25
CA LEU A 81 5.62 16.41 -0.47
C LEU A 81 6.14 17.42 0.56
N PRO A 82 7.47 17.62 0.68
CA PRO A 82 7.98 18.76 1.44
C PRO A 82 7.42 20.08 0.89
N GLY A 83 6.78 20.86 1.76
CA GLY A 83 6.22 22.18 1.42
C GLY A 83 4.90 22.16 0.65
N TYR A 84 4.34 21.00 0.31
CA TYR A 84 3.08 20.93 -0.43
C TYR A 84 2.23 19.70 -0.06
N VAL A 85 0.93 19.92 0.15
CA VAL A 85 -0.07 18.87 0.35
C VAL A 85 -1.22 19.15 -0.60
N GLN A 86 -1.74 18.10 -1.23
CA GLN A 86 -2.95 18.17 -2.04
C GLN A 86 -3.90 17.06 -1.62
N SER A 87 -5.18 17.39 -1.46
CA SER A 87 -6.23 16.43 -1.17
C SER A 87 -7.48 16.71 -1.99
N ALA A 88 -8.23 15.66 -2.32
CA ALA A 88 -9.50 15.76 -3.03
C ALA A 88 -10.41 14.59 -2.66
N ASP A 89 -11.71 14.84 -2.76
CA ASP A 89 -12.70 13.77 -2.91
C ASP A 89 -12.49 13.09 -4.28
N VAL A 90 -12.23 11.79 -4.26
CA VAL A 90 -12.01 10.98 -5.47
C VAL A 90 -13.11 9.93 -5.65
N THR A 91 -14.26 10.14 -5.01
CA THR A 91 -15.41 9.24 -5.10
C THR A 91 -15.89 9.06 -6.54
N ASP A 92 -15.87 10.13 -7.35
CA ASP A 92 -16.27 10.05 -8.77
C ASP A 92 -15.39 9.10 -9.58
N VAL A 93 -14.08 9.09 -9.30
CA VAL A 93 -13.15 8.15 -9.93
C VAL A 93 -13.50 6.73 -9.51
N LEU A 94 -13.64 6.48 -8.20
CA LEU A 94 -14.01 5.17 -7.67
C LEU A 94 -15.35 4.68 -8.25
N ARG A 95 -16.32 5.58 -8.40
CA ARG A 95 -17.64 5.31 -8.98
C ARG A 95 -17.54 4.96 -10.46
N GLY A 96 -16.76 5.72 -11.22
CA GLY A 96 -16.63 5.57 -12.68
C GLY A 96 -15.86 4.33 -13.10
N GLN A 97 -14.76 4.00 -12.42
CA GLN A 97 -13.92 2.85 -12.78
C GLN A 97 -14.10 1.62 -11.90
N SER A 98 -14.92 1.69 -10.83
CA SER A 98 -15.21 0.64 -9.84
C SER A 98 -14.11 0.29 -8.82
N TYR A 99 -12.95 0.94 -8.90
CA TYR A 99 -11.84 0.74 -7.95
C TYR A 99 -10.98 2.00 -7.80
N TRP A 100 -10.17 2.04 -6.74
CA TRP A 100 -9.08 3.00 -6.54
C TRP A 100 -7.80 2.24 -6.22
N PRO A 101 -6.81 2.26 -7.12
CA PRO A 101 -5.52 1.62 -6.87
C PRO A 101 -4.51 2.62 -6.29
N SER A 102 -3.54 2.11 -5.54
CA SER A 102 -2.39 2.88 -5.05
C SER A 102 -1.13 2.02 -5.13
N TYR A 103 -0.05 2.56 -5.68
CA TYR A 103 1.15 1.78 -6.06
C TYR A 103 2.43 2.62 -6.11
N ASN A 104 2.64 3.50 -5.12
CA ASN A 104 3.85 4.31 -4.95
C ASN A 104 4.13 5.36 -6.04
N THR A 105 3.13 5.73 -6.85
CA THR A 105 3.24 6.81 -7.84
C THR A 105 2.14 7.83 -7.57
N PRO A 106 2.45 9.14 -7.47
CA PRO A 106 1.43 10.16 -7.21
C PRO A 106 0.35 10.19 -8.30
N TYR A 107 -0.90 10.27 -7.87
CA TYR A 107 -2.09 10.48 -8.69
C TYR A 107 -2.26 11.94 -9.09
N PHE A 108 -2.05 12.89 -8.16
CA PHE A 108 -2.24 14.29 -8.47
C PHE A 108 -1.09 14.79 -9.35
N GLU A 109 -1.43 15.25 -10.56
CA GLU A 109 -0.44 15.67 -11.56
C GLU A 109 0.57 16.68 -11.02
N LYS A 110 0.12 17.64 -10.22
CA LYS A 110 1.00 18.64 -9.60
C LYS A 110 2.01 18.00 -8.63
N ILE A 111 1.59 17.04 -7.82
CA ILE A 111 2.49 16.31 -6.92
C ILE A 111 3.46 15.45 -7.75
N PHE A 112 2.96 14.75 -8.76
CA PHE A 112 3.78 13.98 -9.70
C PHE A 112 4.89 14.84 -10.33
N ASN A 113 4.52 15.99 -10.89
CA ASN A 113 5.47 16.93 -11.50
C ASN A 113 6.47 17.49 -10.47
N LEU A 114 6.00 17.94 -9.30
CA LEU A 114 6.89 18.52 -8.27
C LEU A 114 7.88 17.50 -7.69
N SER A 115 7.49 16.23 -7.61
CA SER A 115 8.31 15.14 -7.08
C SER A 115 9.46 14.70 -7.99
N GLY A 116 9.54 15.21 -9.23
CA GLY A 116 10.52 14.77 -10.23
C GLY A 116 10.06 13.57 -11.08
N GLY A 117 8.74 13.35 -11.16
CA GLY A 117 8.14 12.28 -11.97
C GLY A 117 8.50 12.36 -13.47
N PRO A 118 8.35 13.52 -14.14
CA PRO A 118 8.70 13.68 -15.56
C PRO A 118 10.14 13.29 -15.89
N GLU A 119 11.10 13.69 -15.04
CA GLU A 119 12.51 13.35 -15.20
C GLU A 119 12.77 11.86 -15.02
N ALA A 120 12.09 11.22 -14.06
CA ALA A 120 12.17 9.78 -13.88
C ALA A 120 11.57 9.01 -15.07
N VAL A 121 10.45 9.49 -15.63
CA VAL A 121 9.86 8.91 -16.85
C VAL A 121 10.78 9.09 -18.05
N ALA A 122 11.37 10.27 -18.24
CA ALA A 122 12.32 10.51 -19.32
C ALA A 122 13.55 9.58 -19.23
N LYS A 123 14.01 9.29 -18.01
CA LYS A 123 15.21 8.47 -17.77
C LYS A 123 14.96 6.96 -17.79
N PHE A 124 13.84 6.50 -17.24
CA PHE A 124 13.58 5.08 -16.97
C PHE A 124 12.27 4.56 -17.59
N GLY A 125 11.51 5.43 -18.24
CA GLY A 125 10.28 5.08 -18.94
C GLY A 125 9.08 4.81 -18.02
N ASP A 126 8.18 3.98 -18.51
CA ASP A 126 6.84 3.75 -17.94
C ASP A 126 6.81 3.13 -16.54
N TRP A 127 7.94 2.64 -16.03
CA TRP A 127 8.00 2.18 -14.65
C TRP A 127 7.70 3.30 -13.64
N PHE A 128 7.94 4.55 -14.03
CA PHE A 128 7.69 5.74 -13.21
C PHE A 128 6.44 6.53 -13.63
N SER A 129 5.74 6.16 -14.70
CA SER A 129 4.53 6.88 -15.13
C SER A 129 3.30 6.33 -14.41
N TYR A 130 2.45 7.22 -13.89
CA TYR A 130 1.30 6.83 -13.06
C TYR A 130 0.45 5.72 -13.71
N ASN A 131 0.09 5.89 -14.98
CA ASN A 131 -0.81 4.98 -15.67
C ASN A 131 -0.14 3.72 -16.25
N MET A 132 1.19 3.66 -16.36
CA MET A 132 1.86 2.56 -17.08
C MET A 132 2.85 1.76 -16.24
N THR A 133 2.96 2.03 -14.93
CA THR A 133 3.70 1.14 -14.04
C THR A 133 3.17 -0.30 -14.16
N PRO A 134 4.01 -1.33 -13.94
CA PRO A 134 3.55 -2.72 -13.91
C PRO A 134 2.33 -2.95 -13.02
N ARG A 135 2.31 -2.35 -11.82
CA ARG A 135 1.19 -2.45 -10.87
C ARG A 135 -0.07 -1.77 -11.39
N ALA A 136 0.05 -0.57 -11.97
CA ALA A 136 -1.09 0.12 -12.60
C ALA A 136 -1.72 -0.73 -13.71
N ARG A 137 -0.87 -1.34 -14.56
CA ARG A 137 -1.31 -2.22 -15.64
C ARG A 137 -1.95 -3.51 -15.12
N ILE A 138 -1.39 -4.15 -14.09
CA ILE A 138 -1.97 -5.36 -13.47
C ILE A 138 -3.32 -5.04 -12.82
N PHE A 139 -3.42 -3.95 -12.04
CA PHE A 139 -4.70 -3.54 -11.46
C PHE A 139 -5.75 -3.25 -12.54
N ARG A 140 -5.40 -2.46 -13.56
CA ARG A 140 -6.31 -2.19 -14.68
C ARG A 140 -6.77 -3.47 -15.38
N ARG A 141 -5.87 -4.45 -15.56
CA ARG A 141 -6.20 -5.75 -16.16
C ARG A 141 -7.09 -6.61 -15.25
N ASP A 142 -6.82 -6.66 -13.95
CA ASP A 142 -7.34 -7.73 -13.08
C ASP A 142 -8.33 -7.29 -12.00
N HIS A 143 -8.53 -5.99 -11.76
CA HIS A 143 -9.44 -5.52 -10.69
C HIS A 143 -10.86 -6.09 -10.82
N HIS A 144 -11.38 -6.22 -12.05
CA HIS A 144 -12.72 -6.76 -12.31
C HIS A 144 -12.87 -8.24 -11.91
N LYS A 145 -11.77 -8.97 -11.70
CA LYS A 145 -11.78 -10.36 -11.21
C LYS A 145 -12.03 -10.43 -9.70
N VAL A 146 -11.97 -9.31 -8.99
CA VAL A 146 -12.25 -9.23 -7.55
C VAL A 146 -13.76 -9.17 -7.33
N GLN A 147 -14.32 -10.29 -6.89
CA GLN A 147 -15.75 -10.47 -6.66
C GLN A 147 -16.08 -10.82 -5.19
N ASP A 148 -15.06 -11.07 -4.37
CA ASP A 148 -15.19 -11.44 -2.97
C ASP A 148 -13.86 -11.25 -2.22
N MET A 149 -13.85 -11.57 -0.92
CA MET A 149 -12.66 -11.49 -0.09
C MET A 149 -11.52 -12.41 -0.57
N ASN A 150 -11.84 -13.57 -1.15
CA ASN A 150 -10.86 -14.55 -1.60
C ASN A 150 -10.14 -14.10 -2.87
N SER A 151 -10.88 -13.61 -3.85
CA SER A 151 -10.37 -13.02 -5.10
C SER A 151 -9.63 -11.72 -4.84
N MET A 152 -10.06 -10.89 -3.88
CA MET A 152 -9.30 -9.74 -3.41
C MET A 152 -7.95 -10.16 -2.83
N ARG A 153 -7.93 -11.16 -1.93
CA ARG A 153 -6.69 -11.71 -1.38
C ARG A 153 -5.76 -12.19 -2.49
N LYS A 154 -6.26 -12.97 -3.45
CA LYS A 154 -5.48 -13.48 -4.59
C LYS A 154 -4.83 -12.34 -5.37
N LEU A 155 -5.57 -11.27 -5.69
CA LEU A 155 -5.03 -10.12 -6.41
C LEU A 155 -3.97 -9.38 -5.57
N MET A 156 -4.25 -9.12 -4.29
CA MET A 156 -3.30 -8.42 -3.42
C MET A 156 -2.05 -9.23 -3.08
N ARG A 157 -2.10 -10.56 -3.24
CA ARG A 157 -0.95 -11.47 -3.12
C ARG A 157 -0.33 -11.85 -4.46
N TYR A 158 -0.81 -11.28 -5.56
CA TYR A 158 -0.40 -11.68 -6.90
C TYR A 158 1.07 -11.38 -7.19
N ASN A 159 1.81 -12.43 -7.55
CA ASN A 159 3.14 -12.33 -8.14
C ASN A 159 3.44 -13.56 -9.01
N ASN A 160 3.35 -13.40 -10.32
CA ASN A 160 3.65 -14.46 -11.30
C ASN A 160 4.75 -13.98 -12.27
N TYR A 161 5.78 -13.33 -11.73
CA TYR A 161 6.70 -12.48 -12.50
C TYR A 161 7.45 -13.16 -13.65
N THR A 162 7.66 -14.48 -13.58
CA THR A 162 8.33 -15.24 -14.65
C THR A 162 7.41 -15.53 -15.85
N LYS A 163 6.09 -15.39 -15.69
CA LYS A 163 5.08 -15.71 -16.71
C LYS A 163 4.17 -14.55 -17.07
N ASP A 164 4.03 -13.55 -16.21
CA ASP A 164 3.21 -12.37 -16.51
C ASP A 164 4.00 -11.40 -17.41
N PRO A 165 3.54 -11.11 -18.64
CA PRO A 165 4.21 -10.15 -19.51
C PRO A 165 4.26 -8.72 -18.94
N LEU A 166 3.37 -8.38 -17.98
CA LEU A 166 3.42 -7.08 -17.29
C LEU A 166 4.56 -7.00 -16.27
N SER A 167 5.20 -8.12 -15.93
CA SER A 167 6.37 -8.16 -15.06
C SER A 167 7.70 -7.98 -15.80
N ALA A 168 7.67 -7.88 -17.13
CA ALA A 168 8.84 -7.71 -17.96
C ALA A 168 9.59 -6.39 -17.68
N CYS A 169 10.91 -6.41 -17.85
CA CYS A 169 11.74 -5.20 -17.87
C CYS A 169 12.87 -5.33 -18.90
N ASN A 170 13.47 -4.20 -19.27
CA ASN A 170 14.73 -4.19 -20.02
C ASN A 170 15.90 -4.51 -19.07
N CYS A 171 15.97 -5.78 -18.68
CA CYS A 171 16.83 -6.33 -17.64
C CYS A 171 17.24 -7.76 -18.04
N THR A 172 18.20 -8.36 -17.32
CA THR A 172 18.58 -9.77 -17.51
C THR A 172 18.51 -10.49 -16.16
N PRO A 173 17.65 -11.52 -15.98
CA PRO A 173 16.62 -12.00 -16.94
C PRO A 173 15.57 -10.92 -17.27
N PRO A 174 14.77 -11.06 -18.35
CA PRO A 174 13.90 -9.99 -18.89
C PRO A 174 12.61 -9.76 -18.08
N TYR A 175 12.67 -9.96 -16.77
CA TYR A 175 11.59 -9.76 -15.83
C TYR A 175 12.16 -9.38 -14.45
N SER A 176 11.32 -8.80 -13.61
CA SER A 176 11.64 -8.59 -12.21
C SER A 176 10.48 -9.00 -11.32
N ALA A 177 10.78 -9.73 -10.25
CA ALA A 177 9.85 -10.05 -9.18
C ALA A 177 9.37 -8.82 -8.37
N GLU A 178 9.95 -7.64 -8.62
CA GLU A 178 9.43 -6.34 -8.18
C GLU A 178 8.16 -5.93 -8.93
N ASN A 179 8.03 -6.33 -10.20
CA ASN A 179 6.98 -5.90 -11.10
C ASN A 179 5.69 -6.72 -10.91
N ALA A 180 5.15 -6.71 -9.69
CA ALA A 180 3.96 -7.44 -9.28
C ALA A 180 3.21 -6.66 -8.19
N ILE A 181 1.96 -7.05 -7.89
CA ILE A 181 1.20 -6.43 -6.78
C ILE A 181 1.88 -6.73 -5.44
N SER A 182 2.32 -7.97 -5.24
CA SER A 182 3.05 -8.42 -4.05
C SER A 182 4.49 -8.76 -4.40
N ALA A 183 5.36 -7.74 -4.48
CA ALA A 183 6.77 -7.89 -4.85
C ALA A 183 7.53 -8.96 -4.05
N ARG A 184 8.49 -9.63 -4.71
CA ARG A 184 9.39 -10.68 -4.20
C ARG A 184 10.81 -10.45 -4.69
N SER A 185 11.40 -9.30 -4.36
CA SER A 185 12.74 -8.92 -4.86
C SER A 185 13.82 -9.92 -4.45
N ASP A 186 13.58 -10.76 -3.44
CA ASP A 186 14.45 -11.86 -3.03
C ASP A 186 14.59 -12.97 -4.09
N LEU A 187 13.62 -13.09 -4.99
CA LEU A 187 13.62 -14.10 -6.06
C LEU A 187 14.34 -13.63 -7.34
N ASN A 188 14.69 -12.35 -7.42
CA ASN A 188 15.52 -11.85 -8.52
C ASN A 188 16.94 -12.42 -8.39
N PRO A 189 17.58 -12.88 -9.47
CA PRO A 189 18.98 -13.32 -9.43
C PRO A 189 19.93 -12.21 -8.93
N ALA A 190 20.86 -12.57 -8.03
CA ALA A 190 21.83 -11.62 -7.48
C ALA A 190 22.83 -11.10 -8.54
N ASP A 191 23.11 -11.92 -9.55
CA ASP A 191 23.95 -11.63 -10.71
C ASP A 191 23.17 -11.05 -11.90
N GLY A 192 21.88 -10.76 -11.72
CA GLY A 192 21.06 -10.14 -12.74
C GLY A 192 21.47 -8.69 -13.06
N VAL A 193 21.19 -8.25 -14.29
CA VAL A 193 21.44 -6.89 -14.76
C VAL A 193 20.13 -6.10 -14.75
N TYR A 194 20.08 -5.04 -13.95
CA TYR A 194 18.87 -4.24 -13.75
C TYR A 194 19.13 -2.76 -14.04
N PRO A 195 18.19 -2.04 -14.69
CA PRO A 195 18.40 -0.64 -15.06
C PRO A 195 18.42 0.32 -13.85
N PHE A 196 17.87 -0.10 -12.71
CA PHE A 196 17.91 0.63 -11.44
C PHE A 196 17.67 -0.33 -10.26
N ALA A 197 18.14 0.07 -9.07
CA ALA A 197 18.26 -0.80 -7.89
C ALA A 197 16.95 -1.45 -7.43
N SER A 198 15.80 -0.78 -7.60
CA SER A 198 14.50 -1.31 -7.16
C SER A 198 14.12 -2.62 -7.86
N LEU A 199 14.57 -2.84 -9.09
CA LEU A 199 14.27 -4.07 -9.84
C LEU A 199 15.16 -5.26 -9.47
N GLY A 200 16.22 -5.05 -8.68
CA GLY A 200 17.24 -6.08 -8.44
C GLY A 200 16.95 -7.02 -7.27
N HIS A 201 17.96 -7.85 -6.96
CA HIS A 201 17.95 -8.76 -5.81
C HIS A 201 18.03 -8.00 -4.49
N ARG A 202 16.99 -8.08 -3.66
CA ARG A 202 16.90 -7.35 -2.39
C ARG A 202 16.17 -8.19 -1.35
N ALA A 203 16.57 -8.03 -0.08
CA ALA A 203 15.78 -8.49 1.08
C ALA A 203 14.58 -7.55 1.29
N HIS A 204 13.73 -7.44 0.28
CA HIS A 204 12.64 -6.48 0.16
C HIS A 204 11.49 -7.11 -0.64
N GLY A 205 10.27 -6.68 -0.34
CA GLY A 205 9.05 -7.14 -1.00
C GLY A 205 7.84 -6.87 -0.13
N SER A 206 6.68 -7.37 -0.56
CA SER A 206 5.50 -7.37 0.29
C SER A 206 5.69 -8.34 1.45
N THR A 207 5.49 -7.88 2.68
CA THR A 207 5.64 -8.71 3.90
C THR A 207 4.30 -9.10 4.54
N ASP A 208 3.19 -8.58 4.03
CA ASP A 208 1.86 -8.87 4.54
C ASP A 208 0.77 -8.58 3.50
N MET A 209 -0.47 -8.90 3.87
CA MET A 209 -1.69 -8.38 3.24
C MET A 209 -2.75 -8.21 4.33
N LYS A 210 -3.46 -7.08 4.32
CA LYS A 210 -4.57 -6.78 5.23
C LYS A 210 -5.80 -6.45 4.40
N LEU A 211 -6.96 -6.98 4.81
CA LEU A 211 -8.21 -6.82 4.07
C LEU A 211 -9.39 -6.69 5.03
N THR A 212 -10.27 -5.73 4.79
CA THR A 212 -11.56 -5.59 5.46
C THR A 212 -12.66 -5.34 4.42
N ASN A 213 -13.91 -5.44 4.85
CA ASN A 213 -15.08 -5.08 4.04
C ASN A 213 -16.11 -4.39 4.94
N SER A 214 -17.24 -3.94 4.38
CA SER A 214 -18.27 -3.23 5.15
C SER A 214 -18.81 -4.02 6.34
N SER A 215 -18.89 -5.34 6.26
CA SER A 215 -19.36 -6.21 7.35
C SER A 215 -18.31 -6.39 8.44
N LEU A 216 -17.04 -6.61 8.08
CA LEU A 216 -15.93 -6.74 9.03
C LEU A 216 -15.64 -5.40 9.72
N PHE A 217 -15.72 -4.30 8.97
CA PHE A 217 -15.41 -2.96 9.48
C PHE A 217 -16.32 -2.56 10.64
N THR A 218 -17.62 -2.88 10.60
CA THR A 218 -18.54 -2.58 11.70
C THR A 218 -18.23 -3.36 12.98
N ARG A 219 -17.51 -4.48 12.87
CA ARG A 219 -17.05 -5.30 14.00
C ARG A 219 -15.60 -5.02 14.40
N LEU A 220 -14.95 -4.02 13.78
CA LEU A 220 -13.52 -3.75 13.93
C LEU A 220 -12.67 -4.98 13.61
N GLU A 221 -13.06 -5.69 12.55
CA GLU A 221 -12.41 -6.89 12.08
C GLU A 221 -11.67 -6.69 10.76
N PHE A 222 -10.63 -7.49 10.59
CA PHE A 222 -9.91 -7.61 9.33
C PHE A 222 -9.28 -8.99 9.20
N VAL A 223 -9.01 -9.36 7.95
CA VAL A 223 -8.22 -10.51 7.57
C VAL A 223 -6.78 -10.06 7.38
N ALA A 224 -5.83 -10.80 7.95
CA ALA A 224 -4.41 -10.60 7.67
C ALA A 224 -3.70 -11.89 7.26
N VAL A 225 -2.73 -11.72 6.37
CA VAL A 225 -1.75 -12.73 5.98
C VAL A 225 -0.38 -12.13 6.21
N GLY A 226 0.42 -12.73 7.10
CA GLY A 226 1.79 -12.32 7.36
C GLY A 226 2.79 -13.12 6.54
N GLY A 227 3.86 -12.47 6.10
CA GLY A 227 4.93 -13.05 5.27
C GLY A 227 4.83 -12.66 3.79
N PRO A 228 5.89 -12.91 3.00
CA PRO A 228 5.86 -12.75 1.55
C PRO A 228 4.84 -13.64 0.87
N THR A 229 4.37 -13.25 -0.32
CA THR A 229 3.46 -14.12 -1.10
C THR A 229 4.15 -15.41 -1.50
N TYR A 230 3.40 -16.52 -1.49
CA TYR A 230 3.86 -17.86 -1.85
C TYR A 230 2.82 -18.63 -2.68
N GLU A 231 1.84 -17.93 -3.28
CA GLU A 231 0.78 -18.59 -4.04
C GLU A 231 1.28 -19.13 -5.39
N SER A 232 1.97 -18.30 -6.17
CA SER A 232 2.52 -18.62 -7.50
C SER A 232 4.06 -18.64 -7.54
N VAL A 233 4.69 -18.50 -6.39
CA VAL A 233 6.15 -18.42 -6.19
C VAL A 233 6.53 -19.21 -4.94
N PRO A 234 7.78 -19.72 -4.82
CA PRO A 234 8.17 -20.51 -3.66
C PRO A 234 8.08 -19.70 -2.36
N PRO A 235 7.71 -20.33 -1.22
CA PRO A 235 7.76 -19.68 0.09
C PRO A 235 9.12 -19.06 0.38
N PHE A 236 9.12 -17.88 1.00
CA PHE A 236 10.36 -17.29 1.48
C PHE A 236 10.90 -18.08 2.67
N GLN A 237 12.20 -18.33 2.66
CA GLN A 237 12.91 -18.97 3.75
C GLN A 237 14.27 -18.31 3.95
N TRP A 238 14.53 -17.82 5.16
CA TRP A 238 15.75 -17.05 5.47
C TRP A 238 17.03 -17.85 5.15
N SER A 239 17.08 -19.10 5.60
CA SER A 239 18.24 -19.99 5.44
C SER A 239 18.65 -20.26 3.98
N THR A 240 17.70 -20.17 3.04
CA THR A 240 17.93 -20.44 1.60
C THR A 240 17.82 -19.20 0.72
N SER A 241 17.44 -18.05 1.28
CA SER A 241 17.17 -16.80 0.54
C SER A 241 18.40 -16.05 0.01
N GLY A 242 19.62 -16.45 0.37
CA GLY A 242 20.82 -15.62 0.19
C GLY A 242 20.94 -14.47 1.20
N PHE A 243 19.99 -14.32 2.13
CA PHE A 243 19.98 -13.30 3.19
C PHE A 243 20.06 -13.88 4.61
N LYS A 244 20.61 -15.09 4.77
CA LYS A 244 20.71 -15.78 6.06
C LYS A 244 21.41 -14.93 7.14
N ASP A 245 22.40 -14.12 6.77
CA ASP A 245 23.16 -13.29 7.70
C ASP A 245 22.34 -12.09 8.23
N LYS A 246 21.18 -11.82 7.62
CA LYS A 246 20.20 -10.81 8.08
C LYS A 246 19.10 -11.42 8.95
N HIS A 247 19.08 -12.74 9.11
CA HIS A 247 18.04 -13.43 9.86
C HIS A 247 18.20 -13.19 11.36
N GLN A 248 17.13 -12.73 12.00
CA GLN A 248 17.07 -12.64 13.45
C GLN A 248 16.47 -13.92 14.02
N THR A 249 17.10 -14.49 15.05
CA THR A 249 16.76 -15.82 15.61
C THR A 249 15.34 -15.93 16.18
N ASN A 250 14.69 -14.81 16.48
CA ASN A 250 13.31 -14.75 16.95
C ASN A 250 12.26 -14.73 15.83
N ILE A 251 12.66 -14.69 14.55
CA ILE A 251 11.78 -14.76 13.39
C ILE A 251 11.81 -16.20 12.85
N LYS A 252 10.65 -16.77 12.50
CA LYS A 252 10.59 -18.10 11.86
C LYS A 252 11.43 -18.12 10.57
N ASP A 253 12.18 -19.20 10.37
CA ASP A 253 13.02 -19.38 9.18
C ASP A 253 12.18 -19.39 7.90
N SER A 254 11.14 -20.23 7.84
CA SER A 254 10.16 -20.23 6.75
C SER A 254 8.97 -19.33 7.11
N LEU A 255 8.65 -18.38 6.23
CA LEU A 255 7.54 -17.45 6.39
C LEU A 255 6.31 -17.93 5.60
N THR A 256 5.72 -19.03 6.06
CA THR A 256 4.38 -19.46 5.64
C THR A 256 3.39 -19.21 6.77
N SER A 257 2.33 -18.45 6.49
CA SER A 257 1.11 -18.55 7.29
C SER A 257 0.43 -19.88 6.93
N GLY A 258 -0.20 -20.56 7.89
CA GLY A 258 -1.05 -21.70 7.57
C GLY A 258 -2.11 -21.33 6.52
N ASN A 259 -2.68 -22.31 5.81
CA ASN A 259 -3.60 -22.08 4.67
C ASN A 259 -4.87 -21.24 5.00
N SER A 260 -5.10 -20.91 6.28
CA SER A 260 -6.22 -20.09 6.72
C SER A 260 -5.75 -18.67 7.06
N PRO A 261 -6.33 -17.63 6.44
CA PRO A 261 -6.12 -16.25 6.88
C PRO A 261 -6.51 -16.10 8.35
N LEU A 262 -5.75 -15.31 9.09
CA LEU A 262 -6.08 -15.00 10.48
C LEU A 262 -7.12 -13.89 10.50
N SER A 263 -8.26 -14.16 11.14
CA SER A 263 -9.26 -13.14 11.48
C SER A 263 -8.86 -12.47 12.78
N PHE A 264 -8.76 -11.15 12.75
CA PHE A 264 -8.47 -10.34 13.92
C PHE A 264 -9.70 -9.52 14.28
N THR A 265 -10.07 -9.52 15.55
CA THR A 265 -11.08 -8.63 16.13
C THR A 265 -10.37 -7.69 17.08
N ILE A 266 -10.50 -6.38 16.88
CA ILE A 266 -9.86 -5.41 17.76
C ILE A 266 -10.81 -5.07 18.90
N GLY A 267 -10.60 -5.73 20.05
CA GLY A 267 -11.40 -5.53 21.26
C GLY A 267 -10.87 -4.41 22.16
N ASN A 268 -11.78 -3.72 22.85
CA ASN A 268 -11.45 -2.84 23.96
C ASN A 268 -11.06 -3.73 25.15
N THR A 269 -9.79 -3.69 25.59
CA THR A 269 -9.28 -4.61 26.60
C THR A 269 -9.87 -4.33 27.98
N LYS A 270 -10.96 -5.01 28.32
CA LYS A 270 -11.17 -5.53 29.67
C LYS A 270 -11.12 -7.06 29.61
N GLY A 271 -9.91 -7.59 29.75
CA GLY A 271 -9.64 -8.99 30.09
C GLY A 271 -9.87 -10.04 29.00
N ASN A 272 -8.86 -10.35 28.20
CA ASN A 272 -8.51 -11.74 27.90
C ASN A 272 -7.12 -11.88 27.25
N LYS A 273 -6.30 -12.77 27.79
CA LYS A 273 -4.92 -13.05 27.36
C LYS A 273 -4.91 -13.98 26.14
N ARG A 274 -5.04 -13.47 24.91
CA ARG A 274 -4.52 -14.15 23.71
C ARG A 274 -3.90 -13.15 22.75
N ASN A 275 -2.67 -13.45 22.33
CA ASN A 275 -1.83 -12.79 21.32
C ASN A 275 -1.82 -11.26 21.37
N HIS A 276 -0.95 -10.72 22.22
CA HIS A 276 -0.79 -9.28 22.42
C HIS A 276 0.31 -8.73 21.49
N PHE A 277 -0.05 -7.77 20.65
CA PHE A 277 0.89 -6.75 20.16
C PHE A 277 0.72 -5.51 21.06
N PRO A 278 1.81 -4.82 21.47
CA PRO A 278 1.70 -3.62 22.27
C PRO A 278 1.00 -2.51 21.46
N LEU A 279 -0.20 -2.14 21.90
CA LEU A 279 -0.99 -1.02 21.40
C LEU A 279 -0.56 0.28 22.09
N VAL A 280 -0.23 1.30 21.31
CA VAL A 280 -0.14 2.69 21.81
C VAL A 280 -1.53 3.33 21.74
N ALA A 281 -2.27 3.15 22.84
CA ALA A 281 -3.44 3.88 23.30
C ALA A 281 -4.75 3.82 22.46
N VAL A 282 -5.77 3.21 23.08
CA VAL A 282 -7.19 3.21 22.70
C VAL A 282 -7.86 4.47 23.26
N HIS A 283 -8.17 5.42 22.39
CA HIS A 283 -9.33 6.30 22.49
C HIS A 283 -9.63 6.82 21.08
N ASN A 284 -10.89 6.64 20.67
CA ASN A 284 -11.48 6.95 19.35
C ASN A 284 -11.03 6.03 18.20
N ASN A 285 -11.87 5.01 17.95
CA ASN A 285 -12.26 4.33 16.68
C ASN A 285 -11.39 4.37 15.40
N TYR A 286 -10.07 4.56 15.47
CA TYR A 286 -9.25 4.67 14.26
C TYR A 286 -7.95 3.86 14.36
N PHE A 287 -7.68 3.08 13.32
CA PHE A 287 -6.46 2.28 13.20
C PHE A 287 -5.55 2.81 12.10
N CYS A 288 -4.26 2.85 12.44
CA CYS A 288 -3.18 3.12 11.52
C CYS A 288 -2.40 1.83 11.25
N PHE A 289 -2.25 1.47 9.98
CA PHE A 289 -1.24 0.51 9.56
C PHE A 289 -0.24 1.27 8.69
N ALA A 290 0.85 1.74 9.29
CA ALA A 290 2.04 2.13 8.56
C ALA A 290 2.91 0.88 8.45
N ASN A 291 2.97 0.27 7.27
CA ASN A 291 4.01 -0.70 6.93
C ASN A 291 4.00 -0.92 5.42
N ASN A 292 5.18 -0.71 4.81
CA ASN A 292 5.66 -1.00 3.45
C ASN A 292 4.85 -2.02 2.63
N ALA A 293 3.59 -1.74 2.34
CA ALA A 293 2.83 -2.50 1.37
C ALA A 293 3.08 -1.88 0.00
N PRO A 294 3.60 -2.65 -0.98
CA PRO A 294 3.89 -2.11 -2.30
C PRO A 294 2.61 -1.70 -3.06
N ALA A 295 1.42 -2.09 -2.61
CA ALA A 295 0.18 -1.67 -3.24
C ALA A 295 -1.02 -1.75 -2.31
N PHE A 296 -2.02 -0.91 -2.59
CA PHE A 296 -3.36 -0.99 -2.00
C PHE A 296 -4.44 -0.94 -3.09
N LEU A 297 -5.58 -1.54 -2.78
CA LEU A 297 -6.76 -1.54 -3.65
C LEU A 297 -8.02 -1.34 -2.83
N VAL A 298 -8.77 -0.28 -3.13
CA VAL A 298 -10.18 -0.16 -2.75
C VAL A 298 -10.99 -0.61 -3.96
N ALA A 299 -11.77 -1.69 -3.85
CA ALA A 299 -12.62 -2.17 -4.94
C ALA A 299 -14.07 -2.24 -4.49
N ARG A 300 -14.97 -1.86 -5.40
CA ARG A 300 -16.40 -2.12 -5.25
C ARG A 300 -16.70 -3.49 -5.84
N VAL A 301 -17.07 -4.44 -5.00
CA VAL A 301 -17.71 -5.67 -5.46
C VAL A 301 -19.16 -5.35 -5.79
N VAL A 302 -19.52 -5.42 -7.07
CA VAL A 302 -20.92 -5.40 -7.50
C VAL A 302 -21.34 -6.85 -7.62
N THR A 303 -22.05 -7.38 -6.63
CA THR A 303 -22.82 -8.60 -6.83
C THR A 303 -23.92 -8.28 -7.84
N LEU A 304 -23.91 -8.95 -8.99
CA LEU A 304 -24.99 -8.94 -9.97
C LEU A 304 -26.26 -9.58 -9.38
#